data_AF-A0A532AP59-F1
#
_entry.id   AF-A0A532AP59-F1
#
_cell.length_a   1.000
_cell.length_b   1.000
_cell.length_c   1.000
_cell.angle_alpha   90.00
_cell.angle_beta   90.00
_cell.angle_gamma   90.00
#
_symmetry.space_group_name_H-M   'P 1'
#
loop_
_entity.id
_entity.type
_entity.pdbx_description
1 polymer ?
#
loop_
_entity_poly.entity_id
_entity_poly.type
_entity_poly.pdbx_seq_one_letter_code
_entity_poly.pdbx_strand_id
1 'polypeptide(L)'
;VLDGNIDVALIKTDGERIADFGTYTLAPYPQSIRTLLEETLGQARSWNFTGPEPAIFHEAEEALTRAQSAAVKLLVENYGLTMTDIGVVGFHGQTVLHRAPQAGRLGETRQLGDGELMHAILGTKVAYDFRSADMRAGGQGAPLSAAYHAALLREA
;
A
#
# COMPACT_ATOMS: atom_id res chain seq x y z
N VAL A 1 -10.27 1.32 -4.52
CA VAL A 1 -10.78 2.21 -5.59
C VAL A 1 -9.62 3.11 -5.95
N LEU A 2 -9.31 3.31 -7.24
CA LEU A 2 -8.33 4.31 -7.65
C LEU A 2 -9.07 5.65 -7.69
N ASP A 3 -8.95 6.43 -6.63
CA ASP A 3 -9.52 7.78 -6.55
C ASP A 3 -8.60 8.85 -7.14
N GLY A 4 -7.37 8.46 -7.50
CA GLY A 4 -6.36 9.30 -8.12
C GLY A 4 -5.39 9.93 -7.14
N ASN A 5 -5.46 9.59 -5.85
CA ASN A 5 -4.56 10.11 -4.82
C ASN A 5 -3.68 9.03 -4.20
N ILE A 6 -2.61 9.51 -3.57
CA ILE A 6 -1.74 8.77 -2.67
C ILE A 6 -2.04 9.30 -1.28
N ASP A 7 -2.55 8.42 -0.43
CA ASP A 7 -2.80 8.73 0.97
C ASP A 7 -1.54 8.45 1.77
N VAL A 8 -1.03 9.47 2.45
CA VAL A 8 0.11 9.32 3.39
C VAL A 8 -0.31 9.91 4.73
N ALA A 9 -0.13 9.16 5.80
CA ALA A 9 -0.41 9.60 7.17
C ALA A 9 0.77 9.26 8.07
N LEU A 10 1.07 10.18 9.00
CA LEU A 10 2.08 9.98 10.03
C LEU A 10 1.38 9.63 11.35
N ILE A 11 1.86 8.58 12.00
CA ILE A 11 1.41 8.19 13.35
C ILE A 11 2.64 7.93 14.22
N LYS A 12 2.52 8.24 15.51
CA LYS A 12 3.50 7.82 16.52
C LYS A 12 2.91 6.65 17.29
N THR A 13 3.58 5.50 17.24
CA THR A 13 3.10 4.26 17.85
C THR A 13 4.27 3.42 18.33
N ASP A 14 4.04 2.61 19.37
CA ASP A 14 4.94 1.53 19.81
C ASP A 14 4.63 0.17 19.14
N GLY A 15 3.62 0.14 18.27
CA GLY A 15 3.12 -1.08 17.61
C GLY A 15 1.87 -1.67 18.27
N GLU A 16 1.51 -1.25 19.49
CA GLU A 16 0.30 -1.69 20.20
C GLU A 16 -0.66 -0.53 20.52
N ARG A 17 -0.12 0.66 20.84
CA ARG A 17 -0.85 1.89 21.19
C ARG A 17 -0.46 3.04 20.28
N ILE A 18 -1.34 4.03 20.15
CA ILE A 18 -1.11 5.22 19.31
C ILE A 18 -0.85 6.42 20.22
N ALA A 19 0.42 6.80 20.33
CA ALA A 19 0.79 7.92 21.19
C ALA A 19 0.37 9.27 20.62
N ASP A 20 0.34 9.42 19.29
CA ASP A 20 0.00 10.69 18.63
C ASP A 20 -0.39 10.49 17.16
N PHE A 21 -1.24 11.38 16.65
CA PHE A 21 -1.57 11.49 15.22
C PHE A 21 -0.83 12.69 14.64
N GLY A 22 0.10 12.41 13.71
CA GLY A 22 0.81 13.46 12.99
C GLY A 22 -0.04 14.06 11.87
N THR A 23 0.64 14.61 10.87
CA THR A 23 -0.03 15.13 9.66
C THR A 23 -0.40 14.02 8.68
N TYR A 24 -1.30 14.33 7.75
CA TYR A 24 -1.61 13.50 6.60
C TYR A 24 -1.67 14.34 5.32
N THR A 25 -1.52 13.71 4.17
CA THR A 25 -1.70 14.36 2.87
C THR A 25 -2.39 13.41 1.88
N LEU A 26 -3.10 14.01 0.93
CA LEU A 26 -3.64 13.36 -0.26
C LEU A 26 -2.87 13.92 -1.45
N ALA A 27 -1.82 13.22 -1.88
CA ALA A 27 -0.99 13.66 -2.99
C ALA A 27 -1.57 13.13 -4.31
N PRO A 28 -1.96 13.98 -5.27
CA PRO A 28 -2.52 13.51 -6.52
C PRO A 28 -1.45 12.75 -7.33
N TYR A 29 -1.84 11.62 -7.92
CA TYR A 29 -1.00 11.01 -8.95
C TYR A 29 -0.87 11.95 -10.16
N PRO A 30 0.32 12.04 -10.78
CA PRO A 30 0.46 12.61 -12.11
C PRO A 30 -0.51 11.95 -13.10
N GLN A 31 -1.04 12.73 -14.03
CA GLN A 31 -2.02 12.23 -15.01
C GLN A 31 -1.51 11.02 -15.80
N SER A 32 -0.21 10.97 -16.13
CA SER A 32 0.42 9.83 -16.80
C SER A 32 0.33 8.54 -15.97
N ILE A 33 0.62 8.62 -14.67
CA ILE A 33 0.55 7.47 -13.76
C ILE A 33 -0.90 7.06 -13.55
N ARG A 34 -1.82 8.03 -13.45
CA ARG A 34 -3.25 7.72 -13.35
C ARG A 34 -3.74 6.93 -14.57
N THR A 35 -3.42 7.37 -15.78
CA THR A 35 -3.77 6.66 -17.02
C THR A 35 -3.17 5.26 -17.04
N LEU A 36 -1.90 5.11 -16.67
CA LEU A 36 -1.22 3.82 -16.58
C LEU A 36 -1.91 2.87 -15.59
N LEU A 37 -2.30 3.35 -14.40
CA LEU A 37 -3.00 2.56 -13.39
C LEU A 37 -4.41 2.18 -13.84
N GLU A 38 -5.13 3.07 -14.51
CA GLU A 38 -6.45 2.78 -15.08
C GLU A 38 -6.38 1.68 -16.13
N GLU A 39 -5.42 1.74 -17.05
CA GLU A 39 -5.17 0.68 -18.03
C GLU A 39 -4.78 -0.63 -17.34
N THR A 40 -3.90 -0.56 -16.35
CA THR A 40 -3.46 -1.72 -15.58
C THR A 40 -4.62 -2.41 -14.87
N LEU A 41 -5.55 -1.65 -14.30
CA LEU A 41 -6.78 -2.19 -13.70
C LEU A 41 -7.67 -2.86 -14.75
N GLY A 42 -7.74 -2.31 -15.97
CA GLY A 42 -8.44 -2.92 -17.10
C GLY A 42 -7.84 -4.27 -17.47
N GLN A 43 -6.51 -4.34 -17.64
CA GLN A 43 -5.81 -5.57 -17.97
C GLN A 43 -5.88 -6.60 -16.83
N ALA A 44 -5.80 -6.16 -15.57
CA ALA A 44 -5.94 -7.04 -14.41
C ALA A 44 -7.31 -7.73 -14.37
N ARG A 45 -8.39 -6.98 -14.67
CA ARG A 45 -9.75 -7.55 -14.75
C ARG A 45 -9.88 -8.58 -15.85
N SER A 46 -9.28 -8.32 -17.01
CA SER A 46 -9.29 -9.26 -18.14
C SER A 46 -8.45 -10.51 -17.86
N TRP A 47 -7.28 -10.34 -17.23
CA TRP A 47 -6.38 -11.43 -16.83
C TRP A 47 -7.01 -12.35 -15.80
N ASN A 48 -7.65 -11.79 -14.77
CA ASN A 48 -8.45 -12.53 -13.78
C ASN A 48 -7.73 -13.76 -13.17
N PHE A 49 -6.42 -13.63 -12.89
CA PHE A 49 -5.53 -14.71 -12.42
C PHE A 49 -5.39 -15.91 -13.38
N THR A 50 -5.57 -15.70 -14.68
CA THR A 50 -5.50 -16.77 -15.69
C THR A 50 -4.38 -16.49 -16.69
N GLY A 51 -3.40 -17.40 -16.76
CA GLY A 51 -2.24 -17.24 -17.63
C GLY A 51 -1.15 -16.33 -17.03
N PRO A 52 -0.14 -15.92 -17.82
CA PRO A 52 0.96 -15.11 -17.32
C PRO A 52 0.50 -13.72 -16.87
N GLU A 53 1.19 -13.15 -15.89
CA GLU A 53 0.90 -11.79 -15.40
C GLU A 53 1.05 -10.77 -16.55
N PRO A 54 0.14 -9.78 -16.68
CA PRO A 54 0.23 -8.77 -17.73
C PRO A 54 1.53 -7.95 -17.60
N ALA A 55 2.24 -7.77 -18.72
CA ALA A 55 3.52 -7.06 -18.73
C ALA A 55 3.44 -5.62 -18.17
N ILE A 56 2.29 -4.96 -18.32
CA ILE A 56 2.04 -3.60 -17.80
C ILE A 56 2.18 -3.51 -16.27
N PHE A 57 2.03 -4.62 -15.54
CA PHE A 57 2.09 -4.61 -14.07
C PHE A 57 3.47 -4.16 -13.58
N HIS A 58 4.54 -4.54 -14.27
CA HIS A 58 5.89 -4.15 -13.89
C HIS A 58 6.12 -2.64 -14.02
N GLU A 59 5.72 -2.07 -15.16
CA GLU A 59 5.81 -0.61 -15.40
C GLU A 59 4.96 0.17 -14.38
N ALA A 60 3.73 -0.28 -14.15
CA ALA A 60 2.82 0.33 -13.19
C ALA A 60 3.32 0.23 -11.74
N GLU A 61 3.90 -0.91 -11.36
CA GLU A 61 4.47 -1.14 -10.04
C GLU A 61 5.65 -0.22 -9.76
N GLU A 62 6.59 -0.10 -10.71
CA GLU A 62 7.72 0.82 -10.55
C GLU A 62 7.25 2.28 -10.47
N ALA A 63 6.40 2.71 -11.42
CA ALA A 63 5.91 4.09 -11.48
C ALA A 63 5.15 4.49 -10.21
N LEU A 64 4.26 3.62 -9.75
CA LEU A 64 3.51 3.83 -8.51
C LEU A 64 4.43 3.88 -7.30
N THR A 65 5.37 2.94 -7.18
CA THR A 65 6.28 2.86 -6.02
C THR A 65 7.11 4.13 -5.90
N ARG A 66 7.63 4.64 -7.02
CA ARG A 66 8.37 5.91 -7.05
C ARG A 66 7.50 7.10 -6.65
N ALA A 67 6.27 7.18 -7.17
CA ALA A 67 5.35 8.26 -6.84
C ALA A 67 4.96 8.25 -5.35
N GLN A 68 4.65 7.08 -4.78
CA GLN A 68 4.34 6.95 -3.36
C GLN A 68 5.55 7.26 -2.48
N SER A 69 6.74 6.81 -2.87
CA SER A 69 7.98 7.14 -2.16
C SER A 69 8.23 8.66 -2.13
N ALA A 70 7.98 9.35 -3.24
CA ALA A 70 8.08 10.81 -3.31
C ALA A 70 7.04 11.50 -2.39
N ALA A 71 5.80 11.01 -2.37
CA ALA A 71 4.76 11.55 -1.49
C ALA A 71 5.11 11.37 0.00
N VAL A 72 5.68 10.21 0.36
CA VAL A 72 6.17 9.95 1.73
C VAL A 72 7.27 10.94 2.11
N LYS A 73 8.32 11.09 1.29
CA LYS A 73 9.40 12.04 1.56
C LYS A 73 8.86 13.46 1.75
N LEU A 74 7.99 13.90 0.85
CA LEU A 74 7.42 15.25 0.89
C LEU A 74 6.61 15.48 2.17
N LEU A 75 5.79 14.52 2.60
CA LEU A 75 5.05 14.66 3.87
C LEU A 75 6.00 14.76 5.07
N VAL A 76 7.03 13.91 5.12
CA VAL A 76 8.01 13.87 6.21
C VAL A 76 8.78 15.18 6.29
N GLU A 77 9.28 15.67 5.16
CA GLU A 77 10.01 16.94 5.05
C GLU A 77 9.13 18.14 5.43
N ASN A 78 7.88 18.18 4.95
CA ASN A 78 6.93 19.26 5.27
C ASN A 78 6.53 19.28 6.76
N TYR A 79 6.59 18.12 7.43
CA TYR A 79 6.36 18.02 8.86
C TYR A 79 7.60 18.42 9.69
N GLY A 80 8.72 18.73 9.05
CA GLY A 80 9.97 19.13 9.72
C GLY A 80 10.79 17.94 10.23
N LEU A 81 10.53 16.74 9.73
CA LEU A 81 11.28 15.52 10.02
C LEU A 81 12.17 15.12 8.84
N THR A 82 13.02 14.14 9.08
CA THR A 82 13.82 13.46 8.07
C THR A 82 13.44 11.99 8.01
N MET A 83 13.79 11.30 6.91
CA MET A 83 13.54 9.85 6.82
C MET A 83 14.25 9.04 7.92
N THR A 84 15.31 9.56 8.54
CA THR A 84 15.98 8.90 9.67
C THR A 84 15.18 8.96 10.97
N ASP A 85 14.21 9.88 11.07
CA ASP A 85 13.28 9.96 12.20
C ASP A 85 12.13 8.95 12.08
N ILE A 86 11.94 8.38 10.88
CA ILE A 86 10.86 7.45 10.58
C ILE A 86 11.32 6.01 10.88
N GLY A 87 10.71 5.38 11.87
CA GLY A 87 11.05 4.02 12.28
C GLY A 87 10.66 2.94 11.26
N VAL A 88 9.51 3.11 10.59
CA VAL A 88 9.00 2.21 9.54
C VAL A 88 7.97 2.93 8.67
N VAL A 89 7.92 2.57 7.38
CA VAL A 89 6.86 2.95 6.44
C VAL A 89 5.97 1.74 6.20
N GLY A 90 4.66 1.89 6.47
CA GLY A 90 3.66 0.90 6.06
C GLY A 90 3.22 1.16 4.63
N PHE A 91 3.49 0.23 3.73
CA PHE A 91 3.26 0.37 2.29
C PHE A 91 2.26 -0.68 1.80
N HIS A 92 1.01 -0.27 1.64
CA HIS A 92 -0.06 -1.17 1.15
C HIS A 92 0.05 -1.45 -0.35
N GLY A 93 0.59 -0.50 -1.12
CA GLY A 93 0.55 -0.53 -2.58
C GLY A 93 -0.86 -0.33 -3.15
N GLN A 94 -1.03 -0.64 -4.43
CA GLN A 94 -2.30 -0.54 -5.14
C GLN A 94 -2.85 -1.92 -5.45
N THR A 95 -3.99 -2.28 -4.86
CA THR A 95 -4.68 -3.51 -5.27
C THR A 95 -5.20 -3.37 -6.70
N VAL A 96 -4.77 -4.27 -7.58
CA VAL A 96 -5.26 -4.35 -8.97
C VAL A 96 -6.31 -5.44 -9.16
N LEU A 97 -6.20 -6.51 -8.39
CA LEU A 97 -7.21 -7.56 -8.39
C LEU A 97 -7.29 -8.25 -7.02
N HIS A 98 -8.51 -8.54 -6.60
CA HIS A 98 -8.76 -9.29 -5.38
C HIS A 98 -9.98 -10.19 -5.57
N ARG A 99 -9.82 -11.45 -5.19
CA ARG A 99 -10.84 -12.49 -5.20
C ARG A 99 -10.84 -13.15 -3.83
N ALA A 100 -11.88 -12.89 -3.05
CA ALA A 100 -12.05 -13.54 -1.75
C ALA A 100 -12.17 -15.07 -1.91
N PRO A 101 -11.65 -15.85 -0.94
CA PRO A 101 -11.81 -17.30 -0.93
C PRO A 101 -13.29 -17.67 -0.82
N GLN A 102 -13.64 -18.83 -1.38
CA GLN A 102 -14.99 -19.41 -1.32
C GLN A 102 -14.87 -20.91 -1.02
N ALA A 103 -15.97 -21.55 -0.63
CA ALA A 103 -15.98 -22.99 -0.41
C ALA A 103 -15.43 -23.74 -1.64
N GLY A 104 -14.32 -24.46 -1.47
CA GLY A 104 -13.65 -25.19 -2.56
C GLY A 104 -12.75 -24.36 -3.48
N ARG A 105 -12.53 -23.07 -3.22
CA ARG A 105 -11.64 -22.20 -4.01
C ARG A 105 -10.78 -21.30 -3.13
N LEU A 106 -9.46 -21.41 -3.28
CA LEU A 106 -8.50 -20.52 -2.63
C LEU A 106 -8.71 -19.06 -3.07
N GLY A 107 -8.48 -18.13 -2.15
CA GLY A 107 -8.52 -16.69 -2.43
C GLY A 107 -7.24 -16.25 -3.13
N GLU A 108 -7.34 -15.18 -3.91
CA GLU A 108 -6.22 -14.63 -4.68
C GLU A 108 -6.23 -13.11 -4.60
N THR A 109 -5.06 -12.51 -4.48
CA THR A 109 -4.94 -11.05 -4.46
C THR A 109 -3.63 -10.61 -5.09
N ARG A 110 -3.66 -9.49 -5.81
CA ARG A 110 -2.46 -8.84 -6.36
C ARG A 110 -2.51 -7.35 -6.02
N GLN A 111 -1.51 -6.92 -5.26
CA GLN A 111 -1.18 -5.52 -5.01
C GLN A 111 0.07 -5.19 -5.81
N LEU A 112 0.07 -4.08 -6.54
CA LEU A 112 1.28 -3.49 -7.10
C LEU A 112 1.97 -2.67 -6.02
N GLY A 113 3.26 -2.89 -5.87
CA GLY A 113 4.13 -2.10 -4.99
C GLY A 113 5.40 -2.87 -4.67
N ASP A 114 6.54 -2.26 -5.00
CA ASP A 114 7.86 -2.83 -4.73
C ASP A 114 8.42 -2.25 -3.42
N GLY A 115 8.31 -3.03 -2.34
CA GLY A 115 8.81 -2.63 -1.03
C GLY A 115 10.34 -2.48 -0.97
N GLU A 116 11.08 -3.27 -1.75
CA GLU A 116 12.54 -3.21 -1.82
C GLU A 116 13.00 -1.93 -2.54
N LEU A 117 12.33 -1.58 -3.65
CA LEU A 117 12.56 -0.30 -4.33
C LEU A 117 12.21 0.88 -3.42
N MET A 118 11.08 0.84 -2.71
CA MET A 118 10.72 1.89 -1.75
C MET A 118 11.76 2.00 -0.63
N HIS A 119 12.23 0.88 -0.09
CA HIS A 119 13.32 0.85 0.89
C HIS A 119 14.58 1.53 0.36
N ALA A 120 15.00 1.17 -0.87
CA ALA A 120 16.17 1.77 -1.51
C ALA A 120 16.01 3.28 -1.75
N ILE A 121 14.81 3.75 -2.08
CA ILE A 121 14.53 5.18 -2.29
C ILE A 121 14.50 5.95 -0.97
N LEU A 122 13.83 5.42 0.05
CA LEU A 122 13.55 6.13 1.31
C LEU A 122 14.69 6.01 2.33
N GLY A 123 15.49 4.94 2.25
CA GLY A 123 16.54 4.66 3.23
C GLY A 123 15.99 4.28 4.62
N THR A 124 14.73 3.87 4.71
CA THR A 124 14.07 3.41 5.95
C THR A 124 13.43 2.05 5.78
N LYS A 125 13.07 1.40 6.88
CA LYS A 125 12.38 0.09 6.86
C LYS A 125 11.00 0.23 6.23
N VAL A 126 10.64 -0.72 5.38
CA VAL A 126 9.33 -0.77 4.73
C VAL A 126 8.64 -2.08 5.09
N ALA A 127 7.44 -1.98 5.65
CA ALA A 127 6.54 -3.12 5.84
C ALA A 127 5.50 -3.10 4.72
N TYR A 128 5.36 -4.20 3.98
CA TYR A 128 4.51 -4.29 2.80
C TYR A 128 3.97 -5.72 2.59
N ASP A 129 3.19 -5.95 1.53
CA ASP A 129 2.56 -7.24 1.19
C ASP A 129 1.64 -7.82 2.30
N PHE A 130 0.96 -6.93 3.03
CA PHE A 130 0.14 -7.31 4.18
C PHE A 130 -0.98 -8.32 3.85
N ARG A 131 -1.62 -8.18 2.69
CA ARG A 131 -2.78 -9.00 2.33
C ARG A 131 -2.38 -10.41 1.93
N SER A 132 -1.34 -10.54 1.11
CA SER A 132 -0.84 -11.86 0.74
C SER A 132 -0.24 -12.55 1.97
N ALA A 133 0.40 -11.82 2.88
CA ALA A 133 0.86 -12.38 4.16
C ALA A 133 -0.29 -12.94 5.01
N ASP A 134 -1.40 -12.20 5.15
CA ASP A 134 -2.59 -12.68 5.86
C ASP A 134 -3.21 -13.92 5.18
N MET A 135 -3.33 -13.90 3.84
CA MET A 135 -3.84 -15.05 3.09
C MET A 135 -2.94 -16.29 3.23
N ARG A 136 -1.61 -16.13 3.19
CA ARG A 136 -0.65 -17.22 3.43
C ARG A 136 -0.76 -17.79 4.85
N ALA A 137 -1.15 -16.97 5.82
CA ALA A 137 -1.43 -17.38 7.19
C ALA A 137 -2.84 -18.03 7.37
N GLY A 138 -3.61 -18.18 6.29
CA GLY A 138 -4.96 -18.76 6.30
C GLY A 138 -6.09 -17.74 6.50
N GLY A 139 -5.77 -16.46 6.51
CA GLY A 139 -6.74 -15.36 6.56
C GLY A 139 -7.41 -15.06 5.23
N GLN A 140 -8.15 -13.96 5.18
CA GLN A 140 -8.95 -13.52 4.03
C GLN A 140 -8.26 -12.43 3.20
N GLY A 141 -7.14 -11.87 3.68
CA GLY A 141 -6.46 -10.70 3.14
C GLY A 141 -7.20 -9.38 3.37
N ALA A 142 -8.37 -9.40 4.02
CA ALA A 142 -9.20 -8.22 4.28
C ALA A 142 -10.36 -8.51 5.28
N PRO A 143 -10.86 -7.52 6.03
CA PRO A 143 -10.21 -6.23 6.32
C PRO A 143 -9.11 -6.38 7.39
N LEU A 144 -7.98 -5.71 7.19
CA LEU A 144 -6.86 -5.74 8.15
C LEU A 144 -6.92 -4.60 9.20
N SER A 145 -7.87 -3.68 9.06
CA SER A 145 -8.02 -2.51 9.93
C SER A 145 -8.51 -2.84 11.35
N ALA A 146 -8.95 -4.07 11.62
CA ALA A 146 -9.47 -4.44 12.94
C ALA A 146 -8.44 -4.27 14.05
N ALA A 147 -7.16 -4.57 13.80
CA ALA A 147 -6.08 -4.35 14.75
C ALA A 147 -5.92 -2.85 15.10
N TYR A 148 -5.99 -1.99 14.09
CA TYR A 148 -5.95 -0.54 14.28
C TYR A 148 -7.17 -0.02 15.06
N HIS A 149 -8.38 -0.49 14.74
CA HIS A 149 -9.58 -0.12 15.51
C HIS A 149 -9.50 -0.56 16.97
N ALA A 150 -8.93 -1.73 17.24
CA ALA A 150 -8.74 -2.20 18.61
C ALA A 150 -7.75 -1.33 19.38
N ALA A 151 -6.70 -0.81 18.74
CA ALA A 151 -5.78 0.15 19.36
C ALA A 151 -6.49 1.46 19.72
N LEU A 152 -7.28 2.02 18.79
CA LEU A 152 -8.07 3.24 19.03
C LEU A 152 -9.05 3.10 20.21
N LEU A 153 -9.73 1.96 20.33
CA LEU A 153 -10.71 1.72 21.38
C LEU A 153 -10.09 1.52 22.78
N ARG A 154 -8.78 1.23 22.88
CA ARG A 154 -8.09 1.08 24.16
C ARG A 154 -7.67 2.41 24.78
N GLU A 155 -7.66 3.48 23.99
CA GLU A 155 -7.37 4.85 24.43
C GLU A 155 -8.63 5.67 24.73
N ALA A 156 -9.82 5.11 24.47
CA ALA A 156 -11.12 5.70 24.76
C ALA A 156 -11.58 5.48 26.21
#